data_AF-A0A1M6DVF5-F1
#
_entry.id   AF-A0A1M6DVF5-F1
#
_cell.length_a   1.000
_cell.length_b   1.000
_cell.length_c   1.000
_cell.angle_alpha   90.00
_cell.angle_beta   90.00
_cell.angle_gamma   90.00
#
_symmetry.space_group_name_H-M   'P 1'
#
loop_
_entity.id
_entity.type
_entity.pdbx_description
1 polymer ?
#
loop_
_entity_poly.entity_id
_entity_poly.type
_entity_poly.pdbx_seq_one_letter_code
_entity_poly.pdbx_strand_id
1 'polypeptide(L)'
;MGQAWRQDQPGVQEWATFLNTRKNGDYDIARNGWLGDYNDPISFLDMWITNSGNNDAQWSNPEYDKLISQIKTETDTAKRFELMHKAEDMIFDDWMLCPIYYYVDIFVLNTKVENFWSSPLGFKYFMYATVKE
;
A
#
# COMPACT_ATOMS: atom_id res chain seq x y z
N MET A 1 -12.43 10.07 -5.20
CA MET A 1 -13.16 9.00 -5.92
C MET A 1 -12.21 7.85 -6.16
N GLY A 2 -12.68 6.62 -6.05
CA GLY A 2 -11.92 5.43 -6.42
C GLY A 2 -12.46 4.79 -7.70
N GLN A 3 -11.75 3.77 -8.18
CA GLN A 3 -12.12 3.03 -9.38
C GLN A 3 -12.15 1.54 -9.09
N ALA A 4 -13.35 0.94 -9.15
CA ALA A 4 -13.57 -0.49 -9.03
C ALA A 4 -14.55 -0.88 -10.14
N TRP A 5 -14.17 -1.89 -10.92
CA TRP A 5 -14.94 -2.35 -12.06
C TRP A 5 -15.58 -3.69 -11.75
N ARG A 6 -16.87 -3.77 -12.06
CA ARG A 6 -17.65 -5.00 -12.11
C ARG A 6 -18.58 -4.91 -13.33
N GLN A 7 -18.87 -6.03 -13.98
CA GLN A 7 -19.65 -6.05 -15.23
C GLN A 7 -20.98 -5.27 -15.17
N ASP A 8 -21.58 -5.13 -14.00
CA ASP A 8 -22.91 -4.56 -13.75
C ASP A 8 -22.90 -3.24 -12.95
N GLN A 9 -21.74 -2.63 -12.69
CA GLN A 9 -21.61 -1.44 -11.82
C GLN A 9 -20.83 -0.30 -12.49
N PRO A 10 -21.13 0.98 -12.16
CA PRO A 10 -20.32 2.11 -12.60
C PRO A 10 -18.89 1.99 -12.03
N GLY A 11 -17.90 2.19 -12.91
CA GLY A 11 -16.47 2.04 -12.57
C GLY A 11 -15.90 3.10 -11.64
N VAL A 12 -16.60 4.23 -11.42
CA VAL A 12 -16.17 5.34 -10.56
C VAL A 12 -17.08 5.44 -9.36
N GLN A 13 -16.49 5.49 -8.16
CA GLN A 13 -17.22 5.53 -6.90
C GLN A 13 -16.70 6.64 -5.98
N GLU A 14 -17.59 7.16 -5.12
CA GLU A 14 -17.20 7.99 -3.98
C GLU A 14 -16.19 7.23 -3.10
N TRP A 15 -15.26 7.92 -2.45
CA TRP A 15 -14.13 7.29 -1.77
C TRP A 15 -14.54 6.31 -0.66
N ALA A 16 -15.49 6.67 0.21
CA ALA A 16 -15.93 5.77 1.28
C ALA A 16 -16.66 4.55 0.72
N THR A 17 -17.51 4.73 -0.31
CA THR A 17 -18.14 3.61 -1.03
C THR A 17 -17.09 2.69 -1.64
N PHE A 18 -16.10 3.24 -2.34
CA PHE A 18 -15.01 2.50 -2.97
C PHE A 18 -14.20 1.64 -1.99
N LEU A 19 -13.87 2.21 -0.82
CA LEU A 19 -13.16 1.46 0.21
C LEU A 19 -13.99 0.27 0.72
N ASN A 20 -15.30 0.45 0.90
CA ASN A 20 -16.17 -0.65 1.32
C ASN A 20 -16.32 -1.72 0.22
N THR A 21 -16.48 -1.31 -1.04
CA THR A 21 -16.53 -2.24 -2.18
C THR A 21 -15.28 -3.13 -2.24
N ARG A 22 -14.09 -2.55 -2.03
CA ARG A 22 -12.84 -3.32 -1.96
C ARG A 22 -12.78 -4.27 -0.77
N LYS A 23 -13.08 -3.77 0.42
CA LYS A 23 -13.07 -4.59 1.65
C LYS A 23 -14.03 -5.77 1.59
N ASN A 24 -15.16 -5.62 0.91
CA ASN A 24 -16.15 -6.67 0.74
C ASN A 24 -15.80 -7.65 -0.40
N GLY A 25 -14.80 -7.37 -1.23
CA GLY A 25 -14.51 -8.15 -2.44
C GLY A 25 -15.53 -7.97 -3.56
N ASP A 26 -16.30 -6.87 -3.56
CA ASP A 26 -17.37 -6.60 -4.53
C ASP A 26 -16.83 -6.00 -5.84
N TYR A 27 -15.75 -6.53 -6.39
CA TYR A 27 -15.09 -6.02 -7.59
C TYR A 27 -14.41 -7.14 -8.40
N ASP A 28 -14.26 -6.94 -9.71
CA ASP A 28 -13.43 -7.79 -10.57
C ASP A 28 -11.99 -7.25 -10.60
N ILE A 29 -11.85 -5.94 -10.82
CA ILE A 29 -10.56 -5.21 -10.80
C ILE A 29 -10.75 -3.87 -10.08
N ALA A 30 -9.85 -3.54 -9.16
CA ALA A 30 -9.87 -2.26 -8.46
C ALA A 30 -8.51 -1.54 -8.52
N ARG A 31 -8.52 -0.22 -8.69
CA ARG A 31 -7.31 0.61 -8.60
C ARG A 31 -6.81 0.63 -7.15
N ASN A 32 -5.59 0.18 -6.91
CA ASN A 32 -4.97 0.28 -5.58
C ASN A 32 -3.79 1.26 -5.56
N GLY A 33 -3.48 1.77 -4.39
CA GLY A 33 -2.28 2.54 -4.10
C GLY A 33 -1.95 2.38 -2.63
N TRP A 34 -0.68 2.09 -2.34
CA TRP A 34 -0.18 1.95 -0.98
C TRP A 34 1.07 2.79 -0.80
N LEU A 35 1.19 3.40 0.38
CA LEU A 35 2.39 4.09 0.84
C LEU A 35 2.92 3.29 2.03
N GLY A 36 4.24 3.20 2.18
CA GLY A 36 4.83 2.53 3.34
C GLY A 36 4.42 3.26 4.63
N ASP A 37 3.94 2.51 5.61
CA ASP A 37 3.61 3.04 6.93
C ASP A 37 4.87 3.35 7.74
N TYR A 38 5.95 2.64 7.44
CA TYR A 38 7.31 2.83 7.95
C TYR A 38 8.34 2.37 6.92
N ASN A 39 9.60 2.78 7.08
CA ASN A 39 10.65 2.55 6.08
C ASN A 39 11.24 1.14 6.14
N ASP A 40 10.42 0.13 5.87
CA ASP A 40 10.82 -1.27 5.75
C ASP A 40 9.92 -2.01 4.74
N PRO A 41 10.46 -2.89 3.86
CA PRO A 41 9.65 -3.59 2.86
C PRO A 41 8.50 -4.43 3.43
N ILE A 42 8.62 -4.88 4.68
CA ILE A 42 7.55 -5.65 5.33
C ILE A 42 6.24 -4.88 5.41
N SER A 43 6.28 -3.53 5.40
CA SER A 43 5.10 -2.67 5.37
C SER A 43 4.25 -2.82 4.11
N PHE A 44 4.79 -3.40 3.04
CA PHE A 44 4.07 -3.71 1.80
C PHE A 44 3.72 -5.20 1.73
N LEU A 45 4.61 -6.07 2.21
CA LEU A 45 4.46 -7.52 2.06
C LEU A 45 3.46 -8.10 3.07
N ASP A 46 3.40 -7.61 4.30
CA ASP A 46 2.52 -8.22 5.31
C ASP A 46 1.04 -7.85 5.15
N MET A 47 0.71 -6.91 4.27
CA MET A 47 -0.66 -6.57 3.92
C MET A 47 -1.46 -7.77 3.44
N TRP A 48 -0.81 -8.67 2.71
CA TRP A 48 -1.44 -9.77 1.97
C TRP A 48 -1.59 -11.05 2.78
N ILE A 49 -1.28 -11.02 4.08
CA ILE A 49 -1.53 -12.15 4.98
C ILE A 49 -3.02 -12.51 4.92
N THR A 50 -3.33 -13.80 4.95
CA THR A 50 -4.71 -14.29 5.02
C THR A 50 -5.47 -13.65 6.18
N ASN A 51 -6.66 -13.10 5.92
CA ASN A 51 -7.51 -12.39 6.87
C ASN A 51 -6.92 -11.08 7.46
N SER A 52 -5.84 -10.55 6.89
CA SER A 52 -5.37 -9.20 7.23
C SER A 52 -6.45 -8.17 6.86
N GLY A 53 -6.66 -7.18 7.74
CA GLY A 53 -7.61 -6.10 7.49
C GLY A 53 -7.23 -5.16 6.34
N ASN A 54 -6.00 -5.26 5.83
CA ASN A 54 -5.50 -4.54 4.66
C ASN A 54 -5.53 -5.39 3.37
N ASN A 55 -5.87 -6.68 3.47
CA ASN A 55 -5.91 -7.61 2.35
C ASN A 55 -7.24 -7.47 1.58
N ASP A 56 -7.42 -6.33 0.93
CA ASP A 56 -8.59 -6.10 0.09
C ASP A 56 -8.64 -7.07 -1.11
N ALA A 57 -7.49 -7.62 -1.51
CA ALA A 57 -7.35 -8.60 -2.60
C ALA A 57 -8.08 -9.93 -2.32
N GLN A 58 -8.47 -10.19 -1.06
CA GLN A 58 -9.03 -11.47 -0.62
C GLN A 58 -8.11 -12.66 -0.91
N TRP A 59 -6.81 -12.40 -1.09
CA TRP A 59 -5.84 -13.43 -1.43
C TRP A 59 -5.46 -14.23 -0.20
N SER A 60 -5.25 -15.53 -0.38
CA SER A 60 -4.82 -16.41 0.69
C SER A 60 -3.83 -17.42 0.16
N ASN A 61 -2.65 -17.46 0.76
CA ASN A 61 -1.62 -18.42 0.43
C ASN A 61 -0.90 -18.85 1.74
N PRO A 62 -1.08 -20.10 2.22
CA PRO A 62 -0.55 -20.52 3.51
C PRO A 62 0.99 -20.56 3.54
N GLU A 63 1.65 -20.78 2.40
CA GLU A 63 3.11 -20.73 2.33
C GLU A 63 3.62 -19.29 2.42
N TYR A 64 2.88 -18.33 1.83
CA TYR A 64 3.15 -16.91 1.99
C TYR A 64 3.00 -16.46 3.45
N ASP A 65 1.90 -16.83 4.12
CA ASP A 65 1.65 -16.49 5.53
C ASP A 65 2.79 -17.00 6.44
N LYS A 66 3.26 -18.22 6.19
CA LYS A 66 4.38 -18.83 6.90
C LYS A 66 5.69 -18.09 6.61
N LEU A 67 5.94 -17.71 5.36
CA LEU A 67 7.13 -16.97 4.96
C LEU A 67 7.17 -15.58 5.61
N ILE A 68 6.06 -14.85 5.63
CA ILE A 68 5.96 -13.55 6.31
C ILE A 68 6.22 -13.69 7.81
N SER A 69 5.69 -14.75 8.44
CA SER A 69 5.95 -15.03 9.85
C SER A 69 7.44 -15.26 10.12
N GLN A 70 8.15 -15.98 9.22
CA GLN A 70 9.60 -16.15 9.31
C GLN A 70 10.35 -14.83 9.14
N ILE A 71 10.00 -14.01 8.14
CA ILE A 71 10.59 -12.69 7.88
C ILE A 71 10.50 -11.78 9.10
N LYS A 72 9.36 -11.81 9.82
CA LYS A 72 9.14 -10.99 11.03
C LYS A 72 10.02 -11.41 12.22
N THR A 73 10.53 -12.64 12.21
CA THR A 73 11.36 -13.19 13.31
C THR A 73 12.85 -13.35 12.94
N GLU A 74 13.20 -13.20 11.66
CA GLU A 74 14.57 -13.37 11.17
C GLU A 74 15.45 -12.18 11.59
N THR A 75 16.60 -12.48 12.19
CA THR A 75 17.52 -11.49 12.74
C THR A 75 18.72 -11.25 11.84
N ASP A 76 19.05 -12.19 10.95
CA ASP A 76 20.03 -11.97 9.90
C ASP A 76 19.41 -11.10 8.80
N THR A 77 19.98 -9.91 8.62
CA THR A 77 19.43 -8.92 7.68
C THR A 77 19.51 -9.39 6.23
N ALA A 78 20.59 -10.04 5.82
CA ALA A 78 20.75 -10.50 4.43
C ALA A 78 19.73 -11.61 4.13
N LYS A 79 19.60 -12.58 5.03
CA LYS A 79 18.62 -13.65 4.92
C LYS A 79 17.18 -13.12 4.98
N ARG A 80 16.90 -12.11 5.81
CA ARG A 80 15.59 -11.46 5.86
C ARG A 80 15.21 -10.87 4.50
N PHE A 81 16.13 -10.19 3.83
CA PHE A 81 15.89 -9.66 2.49
C PHE A 81 15.73 -10.76 1.43
N GLU A 82 16.49 -11.85 1.49
CA GLU A 82 16.28 -13.01 0.60
C GLU A 82 14.88 -13.61 0.76
N LEU A 83 14.38 -13.72 1.99
CA LEU A 83 13.03 -14.20 2.26
C LEU A 83 11.97 -13.21 1.74
N MET A 84 12.20 -11.90 1.86
CA MET A 84 11.30 -10.87 1.33
C MET A 84 11.18 -10.93 -0.19
N HIS A 85 12.29 -11.13 -0.91
CA HIS A 85 12.25 -11.32 -2.36
C HIS A 85 11.45 -12.56 -2.75
N LYS A 86 11.60 -13.67 -2.01
CA LYS A 86 10.77 -14.86 -2.24
C LYS A 86 9.27 -14.58 -2.01
N ALA A 87 8.93 -13.77 -1.02
CA ALA A 87 7.55 -13.38 -0.78
C ALA A 87 7.01 -12.55 -1.96
N GLU A 88 7.81 -11.59 -2.44
CA GLU A 88 7.49 -10.81 -3.63
C GLU A 88 7.29 -11.70 -4.87
N ASP A 89 8.17 -12.68 -5.11
CA ASP A 89 8.04 -13.63 -6.22
C ASP A 89 6.69 -14.38 -6.17
N MET A 90 6.28 -14.86 -4.99
CA MET A 90 4.99 -15.56 -4.81
C MET A 90 3.78 -14.70 -5.18
N ILE A 91 3.82 -13.39 -4.89
CA ILE A 91 2.75 -12.46 -5.26
C ILE A 91 2.58 -12.41 -6.79
N PHE A 92 3.70 -12.43 -7.51
CA PHE A 92 3.73 -12.31 -8.97
C PHE A 92 3.50 -13.64 -9.69
N ASP A 93 3.95 -14.75 -9.12
CA ASP A 93 3.65 -16.09 -9.61
C ASP A 93 2.14 -16.38 -9.55
N ASP A 94 1.44 -15.84 -8.55
CA ASP A 94 -0.02 -15.94 -8.41
C ASP A 94 -0.79 -14.83 -9.17
N TRP A 95 -0.09 -13.90 -9.83
CA TRP A 95 -0.68 -12.77 -10.57
C TRP A 95 -1.65 -11.92 -9.72
N MET A 96 -1.40 -11.85 -8.41
CA MET A 96 -2.31 -11.24 -7.44
C MET A 96 -2.44 -9.71 -7.64
N LEU A 97 -1.36 -9.05 -8.07
CA LEU A 97 -1.37 -7.61 -8.35
C LEU A 97 -0.62 -7.28 -9.65
N CYS A 98 -0.94 -6.12 -10.21
CA CYS A 98 -0.32 -5.58 -11.42
C CYS A 98 0.31 -4.22 -11.08
N PRO A 99 1.63 -4.15 -10.79
CA PRO A 99 2.33 -2.91 -10.51
C PRO A 99 2.37 -2.05 -11.77
N ILE A 100 2.10 -0.76 -11.60
CA ILE A 100 2.07 0.18 -12.72
C ILE A 100 3.22 1.19 -12.61
N TYR A 101 3.44 1.77 -11.42
CA TYR A 101 4.50 2.75 -11.18
C TYR A 101 4.74 2.95 -9.67
N TYR A 102 5.90 3.54 -9.33
CA TYR A 102 6.17 4.08 -7.99
C TYR A 102 5.77 5.55 -7.91
N TYR A 103 5.13 5.96 -6.82
CA TYR A 103 4.63 7.32 -6.65
C TYR A 103 5.77 8.34 -6.51
N VAL A 104 5.55 9.53 -7.06
CA VAL A 104 6.23 10.77 -6.69
C VAL A 104 5.24 11.68 -5.97
N ASP A 105 5.71 12.42 -4.98
CA ASP A 105 4.87 13.30 -4.15
C ASP A 105 4.91 14.74 -4.69
N ILE A 106 3.96 15.06 -5.56
CA ILE A 106 3.87 16.36 -6.25
C ILE A 106 2.83 17.22 -5.54
N PHE A 107 3.25 18.37 -5.02
CA PHE A 107 2.35 19.36 -4.43
C PHE A 107 2.87 20.78 -4.70
N VAL A 108 1.97 21.75 -4.63
CA VAL A 108 2.28 23.18 -4.74
C VAL A 108 2.26 23.78 -3.35
N LEU A 109 3.33 24.47 -2.98
CA LEU A 109 3.44 25.21 -1.72
C LEU A 109 3.52 26.71 -2.03
N ASN A 110 2.69 27.52 -1.38
CA ASN A 110 2.79 28.97 -1.50
C ASN A 110 4.19 29.42 -1.00
N THR A 111 4.86 30.29 -1.74
CA THR A 111 6.22 30.76 -1.42
C THR A 111 6.32 31.54 -0.10
N LYS A 112 5.19 31.96 0.47
CA LYS A 112 5.11 32.56 1.80
C LYS A 112 5.18 31.54 2.95
N VAL A 113 4.96 30.25 2.68
CA VAL A 113 5.03 29.21 3.71
C VAL A 113 6.49 28.87 3.97
N GLU A 114 6.92 29.00 5.22
CA GLU A 114 8.24 28.59 5.70
C GLU A 114 8.14 27.41 6.67
N ASN A 115 9.25 26.70 6.88
CA ASN A 115 9.40 25.61 7.85
C ASN A 115 8.40 24.45 7.69
N PHE A 116 7.78 24.34 6.51
CA PHE A 116 7.04 23.16 6.09
C PHE A 116 8.02 22.01 5.79
N TRP A 117 7.64 20.79 6.16
CA TRP A 117 8.41 19.59 5.84
C TRP A 117 7.49 18.47 5.37
N SER A 118 7.97 17.68 4.40
CA SER A 118 7.29 16.50 3.86
C SER A 118 8.21 15.29 4.02
N SER A 119 7.68 14.19 4.56
CA SER A 119 8.46 12.95 4.68
C SER A 119 8.41 12.13 3.38
N PRO A 120 9.37 11.21 3.17
CA PRO A 120 9.33 10.23 2.09
C PRO A 120 8.11 9.28 2.15
N LEU A 121 7.44 9.18 3.30
CA LEU A 121 6.23 8.37 3.49
C LEU A 121 4.93 9.16 3.18
N GLY A 122 5.05 10.39 2.67
CA GLY A 122 3.92 11.23 2.27
C GLY A 122 3.31 12.07 3.39
N PHE A 123 3.86 12.04 4.61
CA PHE A 123 3.37 12.88 5.71
C PHE A 123 3.74 14.35 5.50
N LYS A 124 2.75 15.22 5.66
CA LYS A 124 2.89 16.69 5.55
C LYS A 124 2.88 17.31 6.93
N TYR A 125 3.99 17.93 7.34
CA TYR A 125 4.13 18.50 8.66
C TYR A 125 4.01 20.02 8.62
N PHE A 126 2.99 20.52 9.31
CA PHE A 126 2.68 21.95 9.45
C PHE A 126 2.98 22.50 10.85
N MET A 127 3.41 21.65 11.79
CA MET A 127 3.57 22.02 13.21
C MET A 127 4.55 23.18 13.45
N TYR A 128 5.53 23.34 12.57
CA TYR A 128 6.51 24.43 12.61
C TYR A 128 6.30 25.45 11.48
N ALA A 129 5.28 25.24 10.64
CA ALA A 129 5.09 26.06 9.46
C ALA A 129 4.59 27.45 9.84
N THR A 130 5.14 28.47 9.19
CA THR A 130 4.73 29.87 9.34
C THR A 130 4.37 30.45 7.98
N VAL A 131 3.64 31.57 7.98
CA VAL A 131 3.32 32.32 6.76
C VAL A 131 3.93 33.71 6.88
N LYS A 132 4.78 34.10 5.91
CA LYS A 132 5.30 35.46 5.79
C LYS A 132 4.16 36.45 5.52
N GLU A 133 4.22 37.61 6.16
CA GLU A 133 3.35 38.74 5.82
C GLU A 133 3.54 39.18 4.36
#